data_AF-A0A554MAJ9-F1
#
_entry.id   AF-A0A554MAJ9-F1
#
_cell.length_a   1.000
_cell.length_b   1.000
_cell.length_c   1.000
_cell.angle_alpha   90.00
_cell.angle_beta   90.00
_cell.angle_gamma   90.00
#
_symmetry.space_group_name_H-M   'P 1'
#
loop_
_entity.id
_entity.type
_entity.pdbx_description
1 polymer ?
#
loop_
_entity_poly.entity_id
_entity_poly.type
_entity_poly.pdbx_seq_one_letter_code
_entity_poly.pdbx_strand_id
1 'polypeptide(L)'
;MRITILGSSAFKEKKVALKKELIEMGHDAVIHPHYEDFVQGKRQEIWSLVENGEHAKAKIENDYIRWYYNAIVSSDAVLVVNLEKNGKENYIGGNVLMELGFAYVNNKKIFMYNPYPKKEECGYLDEIEAVQPIIINGDLSKIK
;
A
#
# COMPACT_ATOMS: atom_id res chain seq x y z
N MET A 1 5.69 -1.46 -16.36
CA MET A 1 6.30 -2.17 -15.21
C MET A 1 5.20 -2.86 -14.41
N ARG A 2 5.54 -3.90 -13.64
CA ARG A 2 4.65 -4.50 -12.64
C ARG A 2 4.77 -3.77 -11.32
N ILE A 3 3.66 -3.29 -10.76
CA ILE A 3 3.61 -2.40 -9.60
C ILE A 3 2.68 -2.99 -8.55
N THR A 4 3.21 -3.30 -7.36
CA THR A 4 2.34 -3.62 -6.21
C THR A 4 1.94 -2.35 -5.47
N ILE A 5 0.64 -2.12 -5.32
CA ILE A 5 0.13 -0.95 -4.60
C ILE A 5 -0.04 -1.31 -3.12
N LEU A 6 0.62 -0.53 -2.27
CA LEU A 6 0.64 -0.66 -0.82
C LEU A 6 -0.19 0.44 -0.16
N GLY A 7 -0.54 0.26 1.11
CA GLY A 7 -1.26 1.27 1.88
C GLY A 7 -2.32 0.68 2.79
N SER A 8 -2.77 1.51 3.75
CA SER A 8 -3.83 1.14 4.71
C SER A 8 -5.03 0.49 4.03
N SER A 9 -5.61 -0.54 4.65
CA SER A 9 -6.84 -1.17 4.15
C SER A 9 -8.01 -0.19 4.07
N ALA A 10 -7.99 0.89 4.86
CA ALA A 10 -8.95 1.99 4.79
C ALA A 10 -8.94 2.74 3.45
N PHE A 11 -7.89 2.59 2.63
CA PHE A 11 -7.76 3.26 1.33
C PHE A 11 -8.16 2.33 0.16
N LYS A 12 -9.02 1.34 0.40
CA LYS A 12 -9.37 0.29 -0.58
C LYS A 12 -9.91 0.87 -1.89
N GLU A 13 -10.80 1.86 -1.83
CA GLU A 13 -11.39 2.52 -2.99
C GLU A 13 -10.32 3.22 -3.82
N LYS A 14 -9.45 4.00 -3.16
CA LYS A 14 -8.35 4.69 -3.85
C LYS A 14 -7.37 3.70 -4.47
N LYS A 15 -7.06 2.59 -3.80
CA LYS A 15 -6.17 1.55 -4.35
C LYS A 15 -6.76 0.88 -5.60
N VAL A 16 -8.06 0.58 -5.59
CA VAL A 16 -8.76 0.04 -6.77
C VAL A 16 -8.76 1.06 -7.92
N ALA A 17 -9.02 2.34 -7.63
CA ALA A 17 -8.96 3.40 -8.63
C ALA A 17 -7.55 3.54 -9.24
N LEU A 18 -6.52 3.64 -8.41
CA LEU A 18 -5.13 3.76 -8.86
C LEU A 18 -4.65 2.54 -9.64
N LYS A 19 -5.10 1.32 -9.27
CA LYS A 19 -4.84 0.11 -10.06
C LYS A 19 -5.36 0.28 -11.48
N LYS A 20 -6.59 0.76 -11.64
CA LYS A 20 -7.19 1.00 -12.96
C LYS A 20 -6.40 2.06 -13.74
N GLU A 21 -6.09 3.20 -13.12
CA GLU A 21 -5.32 4.29 -13.76
C GLU A 21 -3.94 3.79 -14.24
N LEU A 22 -3.20 3.04 -13.41
CA LEU A 22 -1.91 2.48 -13.79
C LEU A 22 -2.01 1.47 -14.95
N ILE A 23 -3.07 0.66 -14.98
CA ILE A 23 -3.32 -0.28 -16.09
C ILE A 23 -3.60 0.48 -17.40
N GLU A 24 -4.40 1.55 -17.34
CA GLU A 24 -4.67 2.41 -18.50
C GLU A 24 -3.40 3.10 -19.03
N MET A 25 -2.41 3.33 -18.16
CA MET A 25 -1.08 3.84 -18.51
C MET A 25 -0.10 2.77 -19.03
N GLY A 26 -0.53 1.51 -19.16
CA GLY A 26 0.29 0.42 -19.67
C GLY A 26 1.18 -0.26 -18.63
N HIS A 27 0.86 -0.12 -17.34
CA HIS A 27 1.51 -0.86 -16.26
C HIS A 27 0.68 -2.10 -15.86
N ASP A 28 1.33 -3.05 -15.21
CA ASP A 28 0.67 -4.20 -14.58
C ASP A 28 0.53 -3.94 -13.08
N ALA A 29 -0.62 -3.41 -12.65
CA ALA A 29 -0.84 -3.00 -11.27
C ALA A 29 -1.53 -4.08 -10.42
N VAL A 30 -0.98 -4.33 -9.23
CA VAL A 30 -1.34 -5.44 -8.35
C VAL A 30 -1.79 -4.93 -6.98
N ILE A 31 -2.95 -5.41 -6.53
CA ILE A 31 -3.46 -5.33 -5.15
C ILE A 31 -4.05 -6.68 -4.76
N HIS A 32 -4.19 -6.92 -3.46
CA HIS A 32 -4.89 -8.13 -3.00
C HIS A 32 -6.32 -8.18 -3.58
N PRO A 33 -6.77 -9.30 -4.19
CA PRO A 33 -8.10 -9.40 -4.83
C PRO A 33 -9.26 -9.03 -3.90
N HIS A 34 -9.10 -9.31 -2.60
CA HIS A 34 -10.09 -8.90 -1.59
C HIS A 34 -10.40 -7.40 -1.59
N TYR A 35 -9.47 -6.52 -2.00
CA TYR A 35 -9.80 -5.09 -2.08
C TYR A 35 -10.84 -4.79 -3.15
N GLU A 36 -10.81 -5.48 -4.29
CA GLU A 36 -11.82 -5.37 -5.34
C GLU A 36 -13.15 -5.98 -4.86
N ASP A 37 -13.09 -7.13 -4.19
CA ASP A 37 -14.26 -7.75 -3.57
C ASP A 37 -14.92 -6.81 -2.54
N PHE A 38 -14.15 -6.20 -1.65
CA PHE A 38 -14.66 -5.29 -0.62
C PHE A 38 -15.34 -4.06 -1.22
N VAL A 39 -14.77 -3.47 -2.27
CA VAL A 39 -15.37 -2.31 -2.97
C VAL A 39 -16.66 -2.71 -3.70
N GLN A 40 -16.78 -3.96 -4.14
CA GLN A 40 -18.01 -4.51 -4.73
C GLN A 40 -19.04 -5.01 -3.70
N GLY A 41 -18.79 -4.80 -2.40
CA GLY A 41 -19.69 -5.29 -1.34
C GLY A 41 -19.64 -6.80 -1.12
N LYS A 42 -18.62 -7.50 -1.64
CA LYS A 42 -18.35 -8.93 -1.41
C LYS A 42 -17.39 -9.11 -0.23
N ARG A 43 -17.30 -10.35 0.29
CA ARG A 43 -16.41 -10.74 1.40
C ARG A 43 -16.52 -9.84 2.64
N GLN A 44 -17.73 -9.37 2.94
CA GLN A 44 -17.96 -8.44 4.03
C GLN A 44 -17.67 -9.07 5.39
N GLU A 45 -17.77 -10.39 5.52
CA GLU A 45 -17.36 -11.13 6.72
C GLU A 45 -15.90 -10.90 7.10
N ILE A 46 -15.00 -10.83 6.12
CA ILE A 46 -13.58 -10.53 6.34
C ILE A 46 -13.40 -9.03 6.60
N TRP A 47 -14.13 -8.18 5.88
CA TRP A 47 -14.07 -6.74 6.08
C TRP A 47 -14.53 -6.31 7.47
N SER A 48 -15.57 -6.95 8.02
CA SER A 48 -16.05 -6.69 9.38
C SER A 48 -14.99 -6.98 10.44
N LEU A 49 -14.12 -7.99 10.26
CA LEU A 49 -12.98 -8.20 11.16
C LEU A 49 -12.04 -6.99 11.16
N VAL A 50 -11.81 -6.39 9.99
CA VAL A 50 -10.96 -5.19 9.85
C VAL A 50 -11.63 -3.98 10.50
N GLU A 51 -12.94 -3.80 10.32
CA GLU A 51 -13.71 -2.70 10.94
C GLU A 51 -13.78 -2.80 12.46
N ASN A 52 -13.91 -4.02 12.99
CA ASN A 52 -13.96 -4.28 14.43
C ASN A 52 -12.57 -4.23 15.09
N GLY A 53 -11.51 -3.88 14.36
CA GLY A 53 -10.15 -3.81 14.87
C GLY A 53 -9.44 -5.15 15.02
N GLU A 54 -10.05 -6.27 14.59
CA GLU A 54 -9.47 -7.62 14.58
C GLU A 54 -8.46 -7.82 13.42
N HIS A 55 -7.61 -6.83 13.18
CA HIS A 55 -6.65 -6.81 12.07
C HIS A 55 -5.68 -7.99 12.06
N ALA A 56 -5.28 -8.48 13.25
CA ALA A 56 -4.37 -9.61 13.35
C ALA A 56 -5.02 -10.91 12.88
N LYS A 57 -6.26 -11.17 13.32
CA LYS A 57 -7.04 -12.35 12.92
C LYS A 57 -7.26 -12.38 11.41
N ALA A 58 -7.73 -11.27 10.85
CA ALA A 58 -7.91 -11.13 9.39
C ALA A 58 -6.60 -11.41 8.61
N LYS A 59 -5.45 -10.94 9.12
CA LYS A 59 -4.13 -11.20 8.49
C LYS A 59 -3.68 -12.65 8.61
N ILE A 60 -3.93 -13.31 9.74
CA ILE A 60 -3.55 -14.71 9.98
C ILE A 60 -4.39 -15.63 9.08
N GLU A 61 -5.72 -15.46 9.09
CA GLU A 61 -6.64 -16.34 8.36
C GLU A 61 -6.47 -16.24 6.84
N ASN A 62 -6.02 -15.09 6.33
CA ASN A 62 -5.87 -14.83 4.89
C ASN A 62 -4.41 -14.73 4.43
N ASP A 63 -3.45 -14.94 5.34
CA ASP A 63 -2.01 -14.87 5.09
C ASP A 63 -1.53 -13.63 4.32
N TYR A 64 -2.10 -12.46 4.65
CA TYR A 64 -1.87 -11.23 3.88
C TYR A 64 -0.40 -10.80 3.83
N ILE A 65 0.38 -11.10 4.89
CA ILE A 65 1.80 -10.75 4.94
C ILE A 65 2.58 -11.51 3.87
N ARG A 66 2.41 -12.84 3.78
CA ARG A 66 3.12 -13.63 2.76
C ARG A 66 2.59 -13.32 1.36
N TRP A 67 1.29 -13.05 1.22
CA TRP A 67 0.73 -12.64 -0.06
C TRP A 67 1.38 -11.35 -0.58
N TYR A 68 1.46 -10.31 0.25
CA TYR A 68 2.07 -9.04 -0.15
C TYR A 68 3.59 -9.16 -0.35
N TYR A 69 4.29 -9.94 0.49
CA TYR A 69 5.70 -10.25 0.25
C TYR A 69 5.92 -10.83 -1.15
N ASN A 70 5.16 -11.87 -1.53
CA ASN A 70 5.28 -12.48 -2.86
C ASN A 70 4.93 -11.50 -3.99
N ALA A 71 3.88 -10.68 -3.80
CA ALA A 71 3.50 -9.66 -4.77
C ALA A 71 4.63 -8.63 -4.98
N ILE A 72 5.21 -8.12 -3.90
CA ILE A 72 6.34 -7.16 -3.91
C ILE A 72 7.55 -7.77 -4.60
N VAL A 73 7.96 -8.99 -4.23
CA VAL A 73 9.13 -9.67 -4.82
C VAL A 73 8.93 -9.94 -6.31
N SER A 74 7.70 -10.24 -6.74
CA SER A 74 7.36 -10.46 -8.14
C SER A 74 7.22 -9.18 -8.98
N SER A 75 7.25 -8.00 -8.36
CA SER A 75 7.04 -6.72 -9.03
C SER A 75 8.36 -6.01 -9.34
N ASP A 76 8.30 -5.01 -10.23
CA ASP A 76 9.42 -4.10 -10.51
C ASP A 76 9.48 -2.96 -9.48
N ALA A 77 8.30 -2.55 -9.00
CA ALA A 77 8.13 -1.41 -8.12
C ALA A 77 6.98 -1.60 -7.13
N VAL A 78 6.96 -0.73 -6.11
CA VAL A 78 5.81 -0.53 -5.23
C VAL A 78 5.33 0.92 -5.29
N LEU A 79 4.01 1.12 -5.18
CA LEU A 79 3.41 2.44 -4.98
C LEU A 79 2.73 2.48 -3.61
N VAL A 80 3.25 3.28 -2.69
CA VAL A 80 2.67 3.48 -1.36
C VAL A 80 1.61 4.57 -1.43
N VAL A 81 0.36 4.19 -1.14
CA VAL A 81 -0.78 5.11 -1.03
C VAL A 81 -0.90 5.57 0.41
N ASN A 82 -0.34 6.75 0.70
CA ASN A 82 -0.32 7.39 2.01
C ASN A 82 -1.26 8.61 2.03
N LEU A 83 -2.57 8.36 2.18
CA LEU A 83 -3.56 9.43 2.34
C LEU A 83 -3.70 9.85 3.81
N GLU A 84 -4.54 10.86 4.07
CA GLU A 84 -4.93 11.19 5.43
C GLU A 84 -5.73 10.04 6.08
N LYS A 85 -5.45 9.76 7.36
CA LYS A 85 -6.23 8.81 8.16
C LYS A 85 -6.28 9.26 9.61
N ASN A 86 -7.48 9.34 10.19
CA ASN A 86 -7.69 9.72 11.59
C ASN A 86 -7.02 11.07 11.94
N GLY A 87 -7.11 12.06 11.05
CA GLY A 87 -6.50 13.39 11.22
C GLY A 87 -4.98 13.42 11.04
N LYS A 88 -4.34 12.30 10.68
CA LYS A 88 -2.90 12.23 10.36
C LYS A 88 -2.69 12.30 8.86
N GLU A 89 -2.03 13.35 8.39
CA GLU A 89 -1.69 13.53 6.98
C GLU A 89 -0.62 12.52 6.55
N ASN A 90 -0.67 12.10 5.28
CA ASN A 90 0.32 11.21 4.68
C ASN A 90 0.56 9.91 5.47
N TYR A 91 -0.50 9.34 6.06
CA TYR A 91 -0.40 8.24 7.01
C TYR A 91 0.27 7.00 6.42
N ILE A 92 1.30 6.52 7.12
CA ILE A 92 1.92 5.21 6.94
C ILE A 92 1.73 4.43 8.24
N GLY A 93 1.29 3.18 8.14
CA GLY A 93 1.10 2.28 9.29
C GLY A 93 2.19 1.22 9.35
N GLY A 94 2.32 0.54 10.50
CA GLY A 94 3.39 -0.45 10.72
C GLY A 94 3.42 -1.61 9.71
N ASN A 95 2.27 -2.00 9.14
CA ASN A 95 2.26 -3.01 8.06
C ASN A 95 2.96 -2.51 6.79
N VAL A 96 2.72 -1.25 6.42
CA VAL A 96 3.34 -0.62 5.25
C VAL A 96 4.84 -0.39 5.50
N LEU A 97 5.24 -0.09 6.74
CA LEU A 97 6.65 -0.04 7.11
C LEU A 97 7.37 -1.39 6.85
N MET A 98 6.76 -2.52 7.20
CA MET A 98 7.31 -3.84 6.87
C MET A 98 7.40 -4.06 5.35
N GLU A 99 6.35 -3.67 4.61
CA GLU A 99 6.32 -3.79 3.15
C GLU A 99 7.38 -2.92 2.46
N LEU A 100 7.67 -1.72 2.99
CA LEU A 100 8.79 -0.89 2.56
C LEU A 100 10.13 -1.62 2.77
N GLY A 101 10.32 -2.26 3.93
CA GLY A 101 11.48 -3.11 4.18
C GLY A 101 11.60 -4.24 3.16
N PHE A 102 10.50 -4.95 2.86
CA PHE A 102 10.49 -6.01 1.84
C PHE A 102 10.85 -5.50 0.45
N ALA A 103 10.32 -4.34 0.06
CA ALA A 103 10.62 -3.72 -1.21
C ALA A 103 12.11 -3.33 -1.30
N TYR A 104 12.63 -2.71 -0.25
CA TYR A 104 14.02 -2.23 -0.20
C TYR A 104 15.03 -3.37 -0.31
N VAL A 105 14.92 -4.40 0.53
CA VAL A 105 15.89 -5.53 0.51
C VAL A 105 15.84 -6.35 -0.77
N ASN A 106 14.73 -6.26 -1.53
CA ASN A 106 14.58 -6.92 -2.83
C ASN A 106 14.81 -5.96 -4.02
N ASN A 107 15.47 -4.80 -3.79
CA ASN A 107 15.85 -3.83 -4.82
C ASN A 107 14.67 -3.33 -5.68
N LYS A 108 13.49 -3.17 -5.08
CA LYS A 108 12.32 -2.65 -5.79
C LYS A 108 12.35 -1.13 -5.82
N LYS A 109 11.91 -0.52 -6.93
CA LYS A 109 11.65 0.93 -6.94
C LYS A 109 10.51 1.23 -5.97
N ILE A 110 10.69 2.23 -5.10
CA ILE A 110 9.68 2.62 -4.12
C ILE A 110 9.14 4.00 -4.52
N PHE A 111 7.85 4.07 -4.83
CA PHE A 111 7.14 5.32 -5.07
C PHE A 111 6.22 5.62 -3.88
N MET A 112 6.11 6.89 -3.51
CA MET A 112 5.12 7.36 -2.54
C MET A 112 4.18 8.36 -3.18
N TYR A 113 2.87 8.11 -3.03
CA TYR A 113 1.82 8.91 -3.64
C TYR A 113 1.86 10.36 -3.14
N ASN A 114 2.02 10.56 -1.84
CA ASN A 114 2.16 11.87 -1.20
C ASN A 114 3.53 11.99 -0.49
N PRO A 115 3.93 13.20 -0.03
CA PRO A 115 5.13 13.41 0.77
C PRO A 115 5.17 12.57 2.07
N TYR A 116 6.28 12.67 2.80
CA TYR A 116 6.42 11.96 4.07
C TYR A 116 5.35 12.35 5.11
N PRO A 117 5.04 11.43 6.05
CA PRO A 117 4.35 11.80 7.28
C PRO A 117 5.10 12.89 8.05
N LYS A 118 4.39 13.67 8.87
CA LYS A 118 5.02 14.59 9.83
C LYS A 118 5.81 13.79 10.88
N LYS A 119 7.00 14.27 11.25
CA LYS A 119 7.91 13.57 12.17
C LYS A 119 7.28 13.34 13.54
N GLU A 120 6.45 14.27 14.00
CA GLU A 120 5.76 14.21 15.28
C GLU A 120 4.67 13.12 15.30
N GLU A 121 4.17 12.71 14.14
CA GLU A 121 3.07 11.76 13.99
C GLU A 121 3.53 10.33 13.62
N CYS A 122 4.80 10.19 13.22
CA CYS A 122 5.42 8.97 12.72
C CYS A 122 6.76 8.71 13.42
N GLY A 123 6.73 7.91 14.49
CA GLY A 123 7.94 7.56 15.26
C GLY A 123 8.94 6.63 14.56
N TYR A 124 8.75 6.36 13.27
CA TYR A 124 9.62 5.55 12.41
C TYR A 124 9.83 6.23 11.04
N LEU A 125 9.80 7.57 11.04
CA LEU A 125 10.03 8.36 9.83
C LEU A 125 11.43 8.12 9.26
N ASP A 126 12.44 8.00 10.14
CA ASP A 126 13.83 7.83 9.74
C ASP A 126 14.01 6.54 8.90
N GLU A 127 13.28 5.45 9.22
CA GLU A 127 13.26 4.22 8.41
C GLU A 127 12.57 4.41 7.05
N ILE A 128 11.53 5.24 6.97
CA ILE A 128 10.84 5.55 5.71
C ILE A 128 11.74 6.39 4.81
N GLU A 129 12.48 7.35 5.37
CA GLU A 129 13.44 8.16 4.62
C GLU A 129 14.65 7.32 4.14
N ALA A 130 15.12 6.38 4.96
CA ALA A 130 16.27 5.53 4.66
C ALA A 130 16.09 4.65 3.41
N VAL A 131 14.85 4.25 3.10
CA VAL A 131 14.52 3.48 1.88
C VAL A 131 14.40 4.37 0.63
N GLN A 132 14.61 5.68 0.75
CA GLN A 132 14.73 6.67 -0.32
C GLN A 132 13.61 6.58 -1.39
N PRO A 133 12.34 6.68 -0.98
CA PRO A 133 11.23 6.60 -1.91
C PRO A 133 11.18 7.82 -2.84
N ILE A 134 10.70 7.59 -4.05
CA ILE A 134 10.43 8.63 -5.04
C ILE A 134 9.04 9.21 -4.76
N ILE A 135 8.98 10.44 -4.29
CA ILE A 135 7.72 11.15 -4.03
C ILE A 135 7.10 11.63 -5.36
N ILE A 136 5.90 11.17 -5.69
CA ILE A 136 5.24 11.53 -6.95
C ILE A 136 4.21 12.66 -6.83
N ASN A 137 3.77 13.02 -5.62
CA ASN A 137 2.77 14.07 -5.36
C ASN A 137 1.48 13.90 -6.19
N GLY A 138 0.94 12.68 -6.19
CA GLY A 138 -0.28 12.31 -6.90
C GLY A 138 -0.14 12.13 -8.41
N ASP A 139 0.99 12.52 -9.00
CA ASP A 139 1.24 12.47 -10.44
C ASP A 139 1.82 11.12 -10.89
N LEU A 140 0.94 10.23 -11.34
CA LEU A 140 1.31 8.90 -11.80
C LEU A 140 2.23 8.92 -13.03
N SER A 141 2.29 10.01 -13.81
CA SER A 141 3.16 10.10 -14.99
C SER A 141 4.65 10.07 -14.66
N LYS A 142 4.99 10.26 -13.37
CA LYS A 142 6.36 10.14 -12.84
C LYS A 142 6.82 8.70 -12.66
N ILE A 143 5.91 7.72 -12.83
CA ILE A 143 6.24 6.30 -12.78
C ILE A 143 6.68 5.87 -14.19
N LYS A 144 7.98 5.65 -14.37
CA LYS A 144 8.63 5.28 -15.64
C LYS A 144 9.39 3.97 -15.56
#